data_AF-A0A1X0UP44-F1
#
_entry.id   AF-A0A1X0UP44-F1
#
_cell.length_a   1.000
_cell.length_b   1.000
_cell.length_c   1.000
_cell.angle_alpha   90.00
_cell.angle_beta   90.00
_cell.angle_gamma   90.00
#
_symmetry.space_group_name_H-M   'P 1'
#
loop_
_entity.id
_entity.type
_entity.pdbx_description
1 polymer ?
#
loop_
_entity_poly.entity_id
_entity_poly.type
_entity_poly.pdbx_seq_one_letter_code
_entity_poly.pdbx_strand_id
1 'polypeptide(L)'
;MAASDVRDTTVKRERIKDSVRNALWARTAGRCTICGRRLLGDQRTYLHSVLLAELAHNIGATDGDRSPRSQENDGLDDTEAEENLLLVCHDCHKIIDDDDHIDFFPPEKLRDIKEAFERRIEMVTDHGGLTRTAALRLGSMIRGSLAMASQREIAETLLAVNYLGLVETQRSGEFTCRIRGAARGRGFWEAAQQSIDDTIAQVRQAADSGDVEHISVFAIAPVPLLVYLGWHLDDKTPTRLFQKHRDQFIGWSWSNQDDPVDFEIVASKHDVSATDVALVCALTSEVSRAAFPSATADAPVIEVRPASEPPGPTLLSHEQSLANFAEQWRAALAMAEAYFPNAKRWHLIASAPITASVEAGRAIMRDVHPPVTVYERTDSAYQAVLTINNQDYKIGAVHPCVPG
;
A
#
# COMPACT_ATOMS: atom_id res chain seq x y z
N MET A 1 -24.92 16.39 50.65
CA MET A 1 -24.06 17.51 50.23
C MET A 1 -23.04 16.95 49.27
N ALA A 2 -23.26 17.13 47.97
CA ALA A 2 -22.29 16.73 46.96
C ALA A 2 -21.13 17.73 47.02
N ALA A 3 -19.91 17.23 47.26
CA ALA A 3 -18.72 18.05 47.10
C ALA A 3 -18.57 18.34 45.61
N SER A 4 -18.80 19.58 45.23
CA SER A 4 -18.49 20.07 43.89
C SER A 4 -16.97 19.99 43.73
N ASP A 5 -16.51 19.14 42.82
CA ASP A 5 -15.12 18.99 42.39
C ASP A 5 -14.74 20.22 41.54
N VAL A 6 -14.76 21.40 42.16
CA VAL A 6 -14.33 22.65 41.54
C VAL A 6 -12.81 22.65 41.56
N ARG A 7 -12.21 22.44 40.39
CA ARG A 7 -10.76 22.56 40.19
C ARG A 7 -10.33 23.97 40.57
N ASP A 8 -9.25 24.06 41.34
CA ASP A 8 -8.60 25.34 41.68
C ASP A 8 -7.97 25.92 40.41
N THR A 9 -8.44 27.09 39.99
CA THR A 9 -8.09 27.74 38.72
C THR A 9 -6.99 28.79 38.86
N THR A 10 -6.29 28.82 40.01
CA THR A 10 -5.16 29.74 40.16
C THR A 10 -3.92 29.24 39.41
N VAL A 11 -3.50 30.01 38.40
CA VAL A 11 -2.30 29.79 37.60
C VAL A 11 -1.05 29.79 38.51
N LYS A 12 -0.59 28.59 38.87
CA LYS A 12 0.68 28.36 39.56
C LYS A 12 1.38 27.19 38.88
N ARG A 13 2.71 27.27 38.82
CA ARG A 13 3.53 26.11 38.45
C ARG A 13 3.44 25.09 39.58
N GLU A 14 2.47 24.20 39.49
CA GLU A 14 2.24 23.15 40.46
C GLU A 14 3.01 21.88 40.09
N ARG A 15 3.12 20.95 41.04
CA ARG A 15 3.73 19.66 40.76
C ARG A 15 2.73 18.83 39.95
N ILE A 16 3.11 18.43 38.73
CA ILE A 16 2.36 17.46 37.92
C ILE A 16 2.06 16.21 38.74
N LYS A 17 0.77 15.85 38.86
CA LYS A 17 0.30 14.69 39.62
C LYS A 17 0.82 13.39 39.00
N ASP A 18 1.11 12.40 39.85
CA ASP A 18 1.59 11.09 39.37
C ASP A 18 0.56 10.39 38.47
N SER A 19 -0.74 10.63 38.68
CA SER A 19 -1.81 10.13 37.81
C SER A 19 -1.70 10.67 36.38
N VAL A 20 -1.45 11.98 36.22
CA VAL A 20 -1.25 12.63 34.91
C VAL A 20 0.01 12.10 34.24
N ARG A 21 1.10 11.97 35.01
CA ARG A 21 2.34 11.37 34.50
C ARG A 21 2.10 9.95 33.98
N ASN A 22 1.42 9.10 34.76
CA ASN A 22 1.14 7.72 34.37
C ASN A 22 0.25 7.64 33.11
N ALA A 23 -0.75 8.52 33.00
CA ALA A 23 -1.61 8.60 31.84
C ALA A 23 -0.82 8.95 30.57
N LEU A 24 0.05 9.96 30.62
CA LEU A 24 0.94 10.32 29.49
C LEU A 24 1.85 9.15 29.08
N TRP A 25 2.45 8.45 30.04
CA TRP A 25 3.27 7.27 29.76
C TRP A 25 2.47 6.15 29.10
N ALA A 26 1.24 5.90 29.55
CA ALA A 26 0.37 4.88 28.99
C ALA A 26 -0.06 5.21 27.55
N ARG A 27 -0.60 6.43 27.32
CA ARG A 27 -1.12 6.84 26.00
C ARG A 27 -0.06 7.01 24.93
N THR A 28 1.21 7.18 25.33
CA THR A 28 2.35 7.26 24.41
C THR A 28 3.14 5.96 24.30
N ALA A 29 2.72 4.89 25.00
CA ALA A 29 3.46 3.64 25.11
C ALA A 29 4.96 3.82 25.45
N GLY A 30 5.26 4.84 26.29
CA GLY A 30 6.62 5.19 26.69
C GLY A 30 7.54 5.63 25.54
N ARG A 31 7.00 6.30 24.54
CA ARG A 31 7.73 6.86 23.40
C ARG A 31 7.56 8.38 23.34
N CYS A 32 8.56 9.05 22.77
CA CYS A 32 8.48 10.47 22.50
C CYS A 32 7.35 10.75 21.50
N THR A 33 6.44 11.66 21.85
CA THR A 33 5.31 12.07 21.01
C THR A 33 5.75 12.65 19.66
N ILE A 34 6.95 13.25 19.59
CA ILE A 34 7.46 13.87 18.36
C ILE A 34 8.25 12.87 17.49
N CYS A 35 9.29 12.25 18.04
CA CYS A 35 10.20 11.40 17.25
C CYS A 35 9.95 9.89 17.39
N GLY A 36 9.02 9.46 18.24
CA GLY A 36 8.73 8.04 18.49
C GLY A 36 9.84 7.26 19.19
N ARG A 37 10.96 7.90 19.57
CA ARG A 37 12.06 7.25 20.31
C ARG A 37 11.55 6.70 21.62
N ARG A 38 11.99 5.49 21.98
CA ARG A 38 11.70 4.88 23.27
C ARG A 38 12.31 5.72 24.41
N LEU A 39 11.52 6.03 25.43
CA LEU A 39 11.91 6.86 26.58
C LEU A 39 12.23 6.03 27.84
N LEU A 40 11.98 4.73 27.78
CA LEU A 40 12.52 3.74 28.70
C LEU A 40 13.78 3.14 28.06
N GLY A 41 14.89 3.10 28.81
CA GLY A 41 16.18 2.58 28.32
C GLY A 41 16.10 1.28 27.51
N ASP A 42 17.07 1.10 26.62
CA ASP A 42 17.17 -0.01 25.66
C ASP A 42 17.44 -1.37 26.32
N GLN A 43 18.14 -1.37 27.45
CA GLN A 43 18.56 -2.55 28.20
C GLN A 43 17.76 -2.65 29.50
N ARG A 44 17.19 -3.85 29.78
CA ARG A 44 16.82 -4.22 31.16
C ARG A 44 18.12 -4.42 31.95
N THR A 45 18.79 -3.34 32.32
CA THR A 45 19.93 -3.44 33.24
C THR A 45 19.43 -3.87 34.61
N TYR A 46 20.15 -4.77 35.28
CA TYR A 46 19.82 -5.35 36.60
C TYR A 46 19.67 -4.33 37.73
N LEU A 47 19.87 -3.03 37.49
CA LEU A 47 20.01 -2.02 38.53
C LEU A 47 18.88 -0.98 38.59
N HIS A 48 18.23 -0.61 37.48
CA HIS A 48 16.97 0.17 37.41
C HIS A 48 16.67 0.58 35.96
N SER A 49 15.42 0.94 35.66
CA SER A 49 15.04 1.62 34.43
C SER A 49 15.39 3.10 34.54
N VAL A 50 16.10 3.66 33.55
CA VAL A 50 16.32 5.11 33.43
C VAL A 50 15.16 5.73 32.64
N LEU A 51 14.50 6.73 33.23
CA LEU A 51 13.47 7.53 32.58
C LEU A 51 14.15 8.64 31.77
N LEU A 52 14.04 8.58 30.44
CA LEU A 52 14.58 9.57 29.50
C LEU A 52 13.52 10.60 29.06
N ALA A 53 12.34 10.57 29.68
CA ALA A 53 11.21 11.42 29.32
C ALA A 53 11.20 12.73 30.09
N GLU A 54 10.81 13.78 29.39
CA GLU A 54 10.44 15.08 29.94
C GLU A 54 8.95 15.33 29.64
N LEU A 55 8.28 16.09 30.52
CA LEU A 55 6.91 16.51 30.35
C LEU A 55 6.96 17.97 29.90
N ALA A 56 6.71 18.19 28.61
CA ALA A 56 6.74 19.51 28.00
C ALA A 56 5.33 20.11 28.01
N HIS A 57 5.22 21.38 28.40
CA HIS A 57 3.97 22.12 28.36
C HIS A 57 3.68 22.60 26.94
N ASN A 58 2.45 22.37 26.50
CA ASN A 58 1.92 22.93 25.26
C ASN A 58 1.66 24.44 25.40
N ILE A 59 1.11 24.88 26.52
CA ILE A 59 0.98 26.29 26.89
C ILE A 59 1.63 26.50 28.25
N GLY A 60 2.59 27.42 28.33
CA GLY A 60 3.27 27.77 29.57
C GLY A 60 2.32 28.40 30.60
N ALA A 61 2.49 28.03 31.88
CA ALA A 61 1.62 28.50 32.94
C ALA A 61 1.82 29.99 33.26
N THR A 62 3.05 30.47 33.36
CA THR A 62 3.38 31.82 33.85
C THR A 62 3.93 32.72 32.76
N ASP A 63 3.84 34.03 32.91
CA ASP A 63 4.57 34.95 32.02
C ASP A 63 6.08 34.92 32.29
N GLY A 64 6.88 34.72 31.24
CA GLY A 64 8.33 34.85 31.25
C GLY A 64 9.08 33.92 30.28
N ASP A 65 10.37 34.19 30.07
CA ASP A 65 11.25 33.51 29.10
C ASP A 65 11.40 31.99 29.29
N ARG A 66 10.89 31.43 30.39
CA ARG A 66 10.89 29.97 30.69
C ARG A 66 9.50 29.37 30.65
N SER A 67 8.57 30.03 29.98
CA SER A 67 7.19 29.59 29.81
C SER A 67 6.75 29.91 28.38
N PRO A 68 7.28 29.14 27.40
CA PRO A 68 6.90 29.33 26.00
C PRO A 68 5.39 29.31 25.83
N ARG A 69 4.89 30.14 24.91
CA ARG A 69 3.46 30.24 24.54
C ARG A 69 2.53 30.66 25.69
N SER A 70 3.03 31.22 26.80
CA SER A 70 2.19 31.68 27.93
C SER A 70 1.16 32.75 27.55
N GLN A 71 1.43 33.52 26.49
CA GLN A 71 0.52 34.56 25.99
C GLN A 71 -0.78 33.99 25.41
N GLU A 72 -0.77 32.72 25.04
CA GLU A 72 -1.96 31.97 24.60
C GLU A 72 -2.66 31.26 25.76
N ASN A 73 -2.24 31.51 27.00
CA ASN A 73 -2.95 31.05 28.17
C ASN A 73 -4.15 31.97 28.44
N ASP A 74 -5.27 31.64 27.82
CA ASP A 74 -6.58 32.28 27.97
C ASP A 74 -7.30 31.89 29.28
N GLY A 75 -6.53 31.48 30.30
CA GLY A 75 -7.03 31.04 31.60
C GLY A 75 -7.37 29.56 31.62
N LEU A 76 -6.55 28.71 30.98
CA LEU A 76 -6.72 27.26 30.96
C LEU A 76 -6.89 26.71 32.38
N ASP A 77 -7.97 25.96 32.61
CA ASP A 77 -8.46 25.53 33.93
C ASP A 77 -7.56 24.56 34.71
N ASP A 78 -6.42 24.14 34.16
CA ASP A 78 -5.33 23.42 34.84
C ASP A 78 -4.14 23.32 33.87
N THR A 79 -3.07 24.09 34.09
CA THR A 79 -1.88 24.07 33.21
C THR A 79 -1.08 22.78 33.33
N GLU A 80 -1.32 21.98 34.37
CA GLU A 80 -0.69 20.67 34.59
C GLU A 80 -1.60 19.51 34.16
N ALA A 81 -2.70 19.81 33.45
CA ALA A 81 -3.59 18.81 32.90
C ALA A 81 -2.92 17.99 31.79
N GLU A 82 -3.38 16.77 31.60
CA GLU A 82 -2.82 15.83 30.62
C GLU A 82 -2.91 16.38 29.19
N GLU A 83 -3.97 17.12 28.90
CA GLU A 83 -4.25 17.75 27.60
C GLU A 83 -3.21 18.83 27.26
N ASN A 84 -2.61 19.47 28.26
CA ASN A 84 -1.59 20.50 28.09
C ASN A 84 -0.15 19.94 28.10
N LEU A 85 0.03 18.63 28.23
CA LEU A 85 1.36 18.03 28.41
C LEU A 85 1.70 17.02 27.29
N LEU A 86 2.94 17.09 26.82
CA LEU A 86 3.52 16.13 25.88
C LEU A 86 4.63 15.33 26.57
N LEU A 87 4.71 14.02 26.27
CA LEU A 87 5.83 13.18 26.72
C LEU A 87 6.92 13.16 25.64
N VAL A 88 8.05 13.81 25.90
CA VAL A 88 9.09 14.01 24.89
C VAL A 88 10.48 13.58 25.38
N CYS A 89 11.40 13.31 24.46
CA CYS A 89 12.82 13.22 24.82
C CYS A 89 13.41 14.61 24.97
N HIS A 90 14.55 14.69 25.67
CA HIS A 90 15.32 15.94 25.83
C HIS A 90 15.59 16.67 24.51
N ASP A 91 16.02 15.94 23.47
CA ASP A 91 16.33 16.52 22.15
C ASP A 91 15.11 17.24 21.55
N CYS A 92 13.94 16.59 21.58
CA CYS A 92 12.72 17.16 21.02
C CYS A 92 12.15 18.29 21.90
N HIS A 93 12.25 18.17 23.23
CA HIS A 93 11.82 19.23 24.15
C HIS A 93 12.61 20.51 23.91
N LYS A 94 13.94 20.40 23.81
CA LYS A 94 14.80 21.53 23.49
C LYS A 94 14.43 22.19 22.16
N ILE A 95 14.05 21.41 21.14
CA ILE A 95 13.66 21.95 19.83
C ILE A 95 12.37 22.79 19.94
N ILE A 96 11.34 22.30 20.63
CA ILE A 96 10.02 22.97 20.67
C ILE A 96 9.95 24.16 21.63
N ASP A 97 10.90 24.25 22.56
CA ASP A 97 11.02 25.34 23.53
C ASP A 97 12.16 26.33 23.16
N ASP A 98 12.82 26.15 22.02
CA ASP A 98 13.80 27.11 21.49
C ASP A 98 13.07 28.37 21.02
N ASP A 99 13.57 29.55 21.42
CA ASP A 99 12.96 30.85 21.09
C ASP A 99 12.81 31.04 19.57
N ASP A 100 13.76 30.56 18.77
CA ASP A 100 13.73 30.66 17.31
C ASP A 100 12.69 29.69 16.67
N HIS A 101 12.17 28.74 17.45
CA HIS A 101 11.23 27.73 16.97
C HIS A 101 9.79 27.93 17.44
N ILE A 102 9.51 28.84 18.36
CA ILE A 102 8.17 29.03 18.95
C ILE A 102 7.10 29.22 17.87
N ASP A 103 7.36 30.08 16.87
CA ASP A 103 6.43 30.35 15.77
C ASP A 103 6.17 29.13 14.88
N PHE A 104 7.09 28.15 14.88
CA PHE A 104 6.93 26.90 14.15
C PHE A 104 6.21 25.82 14.96
N PHE A 105 6.03 26.01 16.26
CA PHE A 105 5.34 25.10 17.18
C PHE A 105 4.29 25.83 18.02
N PRO A 106 3.29 26.46 17.38
CA PRO A 106 2.19 27.08 18.09
C PRO A 106 1.32 26.00 18.79
N PRO A 107 0.52 26.36 19.80
CA PRO A 107 -0.19 25.40 20.63
C PRO A 107 -1.09 24.42 19.88
N GLU A 108 -1.77 24.86 18.82
CA GLU A 108 -2.59 23.99 17.96
C GLU A 108 -1.76 22.89 17.29
N LYS A 109 -0.56 23.20 16.82
CA LYS A 109 0.31 22.22 16.18
C LYS A 109 0.82 21.18 17.18
N LEU A 110 1.15 21.61 18.39
CA LEU A 110 1.58 20.69 19.45
C LEU A 110 0.42 19.80 19.92
N ARG A 111 -0.82 20.32 19.98
CA ARG A 111 -2.03 19.49 20.21
C ARG A 111 -2.20 18.46 19.10
N ASP A 112 -2.13 18.88 17.84
CA ASP A 112 -2.25 17.97 16.69
C ASP A 112 -1.19 16.86 16.72
N ILE A 113 0.07 17.21 17.03
CA ILE A 113 1.15 16.24 17.19
C ILE A 113 0.83 15.22 18.30
N LYS A 114 0.35 15.70 19.46
CA LYS A 114 -0.04 14.85 20.59
C LYS A 114 -1.19 13.92 20.22
N GLU A 115 -2.30 14.48 19.73
CA GLU A 115 -3.50 13.72 19.39
C GLU A 115 -3.23 12.70 18.28
N ALA A 116 -2.46 13.06 17.25
CA ALA A 116 -2.07 12.14 16.19
C ALA A 116 -1.24 10.98 16.72
N PHE A 117 -0.29 11.24 17.64
CA PHE A 117 0.53 10.20 18.23
C PHE A 117 -0.27 9.26 19.14
N GLU A 118 -1.10 9.80 20.03
CA GLU A 118 -1.91 9.03 20.96
C GLU A 118 -2.95 8.18 20.21
N ARG A 119 -3.61 8.75 19.20
CA ARG A 119 -4.53 8.01 18.31
C ARG A 119 -3.82 6.88 17.58
N ARG A 120 -2.57 7.09 17.17
CA ARG A 120 -1.76 6.04 16.55
C ARG A 120 -1.43 4.92 17.54
N ILE A 121 -1.08 5.22 18.78
CA ILE A 121 -0.86 4.19 19.81
C ILE A 121 -2.14 3.41 20.05
N GLU A 122 -3.26 4.10 20.29
CA GLU A 122 -4.56 3.48 20.52
C GLU A 122 -4.93 2.52 19.37
N MET A 123 -4.82 3.00 18.12
CA MET A 123 -5.13 2.23 16.93
C MET A 123 -4.30 0.95 16.79
N VAL A 124 -3.02 0.97 17.17
CA VAL A 124 -2.17 -0.24 17.09
C VAL A 124 -2.32 -1.16 18.30
N THR A 125 -2.90 -0.68 19.40
CA THR A 125 -3.13 -1.47 20.63
C THR A 125 -4.57 -1.92 20.83
N ASP A 126 -5.53 -1.33 20.11
CA ASP A 126 -6.95 -1.68 20.18
C ASP A 126 -7.24 -2.98 19.40
N HIS A 127 -8.23 -3.73 19.87
CA HIS A 127 -8.60 -5.01 19.28
C HIS A 127 -9.26 -4.77 17.93
N GLY A 128 -8.60 -5.19 16.85
CA GLY A 128 -9.10 -4.99 15.48
C GLY A 128 -8.85 -3.59 14.92
N GLY A 129 -8.01 -2.76 15.57
CA GLY A 129 -7.61 -1.45 15.05
C GLY A 129 -6.73 -1.51 13.80
N LEU A 130 -6.12 -2.67 13.52
CA LEU A 130 -5.33 -2.92 12.31
C LEU A 130 -5.85 -4.14 11.54
N THR A 131 -5.93 -4.02 10.22
CA THR A 131 -6.27 -5.15 9.33
C THR A 131 -5.03 -6.02 9.11
N ARG A 132 -5.14 -7.33 9.42
CA ARG A 132 -4.03 -8.29 9.23
C ARG A 132 -3.87 -8.62 7.76
N THR A 133 -2.71 -8.28 7.19
CA THR A 133 -2.49 -8.44 5.76
C THR A 133 -1.29 -9.30 5.41
N ALA A 134 -1.43 -10.13 4.37
CA ALA A 134 -0.30 -10.70 3.65
C ALA A 134 0.37 -9.60 2.83
N ALA A 135 1.56 -9.18 3.24
CA ALA A 135 2.41 -8.29 2.46
C ALA A 135 3.11 -9.09 1.36
N LEU A 136 2.48 -9.16 0.18
CA LEU A 136 3.03 -9.84 -0.99
C LEU A 136 3.98 -8.93 -1.74
N ARG A 137 5.27 -9.26 -1.69
CA ARG A 137 6.35 -8.50 -2.29
C ARG A 137 6.95 -9.26 -3.46
N LEU A 138 6.74 -8.76 -4.67
CA LEU A 138 7.32 -9.30 -5.89
C LEU A 138 8.35 -8.33 -6.45
N GLY A 139 9.54 -8.83 -6.79
CA GLY A 139 10.54 -8.02 -7.46
C GLY A 139 11.37 -8.80 -8.47
N SER A 140 11.84 -8.11 -9.49
CA SER A 140 12.58 -8.66 -10.62
C SER A 140 13.81 -7.79 -10.95
N MET A 141 14.72 -8.33 -11.76
CA MET A 141 15.87 -7.59 -12.26
C MET A 141 15.41 -6.63 -13.36
N ILE A 142 15.51 -5.33 -13.10
CA ILE A 142 15.23 -4.26 -14.06
C ILE A 142 16.56 -3.58 -14.40
N ARG A 143 16.95 -3.60 -15.68
CA ARG A 143 18.19 -2.97 -16.18
C ARG A 143 19.44 -3.34 -15.36
N GLY A 144 19.53 -4.59 -14.90
CA GLY A 144 20.69 -5.11 -14.18
C GLY A 144 20.66 -4.91 -12.66
N SER A 145 19.60 -4.35 -12.08
CA SER A 145 19.44 -4.22 -10.63
C SER A 145 18.11 -4.79 -10.16
N LEU A 146 18.09 -5.39 -8.96
CA LEU A 146 16.86 -5.89 -8.37
C LEU A 146 15.98 -4.71 -7.98
N ALA A 147 14.82 -4.58 -8.61
CA ALA A 147 13.80 -3.60 -8.26
C ALA A 147 12.74 -4.27 -7.39
N MET A 148 12.62 -3.81 -6.15
CA MET A 148 11.74 -4.41 -5.14
C MET A 148 11.53 -3.43 -3.98
N ALA A 149 10.34 -3.41 -3.38
CA ALA A 149 10.11 -2.67 -2.13
C ALA A 149 11.05 -3.17 -1.02
N SER A 150 11.53 -2.29 -0.16
CA SER A 150 12.20 -2.68 1.08
C SER A 150 11.19 -3.03 2.17
N GLN A 151 11.62 -3.78 3.19
CA GLN A 151 10.77 -4.09 4.35
C GLN A 151 10.31 -2.81 5.07
N ARG A 152 11.19 -1.81 5.13
CA ARG A 152 10.88 -0.52 5.74
C ARG A 152 9.78 0.22 4.98
N GLU A 153 9.89 0.32 3.65
CA GLU A 153 8.86 0.96 2.81
C GLU A 153 7.50 0.26 2.94
N ILE A 154 7.48 -1.08 2.98
CA ILE A 154 6.26 -1.85 3.19
C ILE A 154 5.66 -1.54 4.56
N ALA A 155 6.45 -1.66 5.64
CA ALA A 155 5.96 -1.42 6.99
C ALA A 155 5.41 0.00 7.17
N GLU A 156 6.09 1.01 6.62
CA GLU A 156 5.65 2.40 6.64
C GLU A 156 4.34 2.58 5.86
N THR A 157 4.24 2.02 4.65
CA THR A 157 3.05 2.14 3.78
C THR A 157 1.84 1.45 4.39
N LEU A 158 2.01 0.22 4.90
CA LEU A 158 0.93 -0.55 5.50
C LEU A 158 0.40 0.13 6.76
N LEU A 159 1.29 0.59 7.64
CA LEU A 159 0.89 1.25 8.88
C LEU A 159 0.18 2.57 8.63
N ALA A 160 0.53 3.31 7.56
CA ALA A 160 -0.15 4.54 7.16
C ALA A 160 -1.60 4.31 6.71
N VAL A 161 -1.95 3.08 6.30
CA VAL A 161 -3.30 2.68 5.90
C VAL A 161 -3.93 1.68 6.86
N ASN A 162 -3.42 1.63 8.10
CA ASN A 162 -3.93 0.80 9.21
C ASN A 162 -3.88 -0.71 8.94
N TYR A 163 -2.90 -1.15 8.16
CA TYR A 163 -2.63 -2.56 7.89
C TYR A 163 -1.42 -3.05 8.68
N LEU A 164 -1.48 -4.33 9.08
CA LEU A 164 -0.42 -4.99 9.82
C LEU A 164 0.08 -6.22 9.06
N GLY A 165 1.34 -6.18 8.63
CA GLY A 165 2.06 -7.31 8.02
C GLY A 165 2.62 -8.34 9.01
N LEU A 166 2.15 -8.31 10.26
CA LEU A 166 2.51 -9.28 11.30
C LEU A 166 1.32 -10.21 11.51
N VAL A 167 1.58 -11.50 11.40
CA VAL A 167 0.62 -12.56 11.71
C VAL A 167 0.96 -13.08 13.11
N GLU A 168 -0.05 -13.44 13.90
CA GLU A 168 0.13 -13.95 15.28
C GLU A 168 0.84 -15.33 15.33
N THR A 169 1.03 -15.99 14.19
CA THR A 169 1.72 -17.27 14.06
C THR A 169 3.23 -17.07 13.87
N GLN A 170 4.03 -18.15 13.96
CA GLN A 170 5.50 -18.08 13.68
C GLN A 170 5.84 -17.68 12.22
N ARG A 171 4.85 -17.38 11.39
CA ARG A 171 5.04 -16.93 10.01
C ARG A 171 5.06 -15.41 9.99
N SER A 172 6.07 -14.84 9.34
CA SER A 172 5.99 -13.43 8.96
C SER A 172 4.82 -13.24 7.99
N GLY A 173 3.99 -12.22 8.16
CA GLY A 173 2.99 -11.84 7.16
C GLY A 173 3.61 -11.32 5.85
N GLU A 174 4.94 -11.28 5.74
CA GLU A 174 5.67 -10.95 4.53
C GLU A 174 5.90 -12.19 3.64
N PHE A 175 5.40 -12.12 2.40
CA PHE A 175 5.58 -13.14 1.38
C PHE A 175 6.45 -12.55 0.25
N THR A 176 7.68 -13.05 0.09
CA THR A 176 8.63 -12.48 -0.87
C THR A 176 8.86 -13.39 -2.07
N CYS A 177 8.49 -12.92 -3.25
CA CYS A 177 8.83 -13.52 -4.54
C CYS A 177 10.00 -12.75 -5.20
N ARG A 178 11.17 -13.38 -5.31
CA ARG A 178 12.34 -12.81 -6.00
C ARG A 178 12.55 -13.49 -7.35
N ILE A 179 12.21 -12.79 -8.43
CA ILE A 179 12.45 -13.27 -9.80
C ILE A 179 13.92 -13.04 -10.17
N ARG A 180 14.62 -14.13 -10.51
CA ARG A 180 16.02 -14.11 -10.92
C ARG A 180 16.15 -14.15 -12.44
N GLY A 181 17.27 -13.67 -12.97
CA GLY A 181 17.53 -13.65 -14.41
C GLY A 181 16.92 -12.45 -15.12
N ALA A 182 16.82 -12.53 -16.44
CA ALA A 182 16.31 -11.45 -17.29
C ALA A 182 15.35 -12.00 -18.36
N ALA A 183 14.40 -11.18 -18.82
CA ALA A 183 13.35 -11.53 -19.78
C ALA A 183 13.82 -12.21 -21.09
N ARG A 184 15.05 -11.91 -21.54
CA ARG A 184 15.67 -12.51 -22.73
C ARG A 184 16.37 -13.85 -22.45
N GLY A 185 16.44 -14.28 -21.19
CA GLY A 185 17.09 -15.51 -20.77
C GLY A 185 16.25 -16.75 -21.09
N ARG A 186 16.91 -17.85 -21.46
CA ARG A 186 16.24 -19.14 -21.68
C ARG A 186 15.56 -19.62 -20.40
N GLY A 187 14.30 -20.04 -20.50
CA GLY A 187 13.51 -20.55 -19.37
C GLY A 187 13.14 -19.50 -18.32
N PHE A 188 13.38 -18.20 -18.58
CA PHE A 188 13.10 -17.14 -17.62
C PHE A 188 11.63 -17.10 -17.20
N TRP A 189 10.71 -17.13 -18.17
CA TRP A 189 9.28 -17.00 -17.91
C TRP A 189 8.74 -18.18 -17.10
N GLU A 190 9.09 -19.41 -17.45
CA GLU A 190 8.69 -20.62 -16.72
C GLU A 190 9.20 -20.60 -15.27
N ALA A 191 10.48 -20.29 -15.05
CA ALA A 191 11.06 -20.21 -13.70
C ALA A 191 10.43 -19.07 -12.88
N ALA A 192 10.09 -17.96 -13.53
CA ALA A 192 9.40 -16.85 -12.89
C ALA A 192 7.95 -17.18 -12.52
N GLN A 193 7.21 -17.87 -13.41
CA GLN A 193 5.87 -18.36 -13.14
C GLN A 193 5.88 -19.33 -11.95
N GLN A 194 6.81 -20.29 -11.92
CA GLN A 194 6.93 -21.21 -10.78
C GLN A 194 7.20 -20.47 -9.47
N SER A 195 8.07 -19.44 -9.49
CA SER A 195 8.36 -18.63 -8.30
C SER A 195 7.12 -17.85 -7.80
N ILE A 196 6.26 -17.42 -8.72
CA ILE A 196 4.98 -16.76 -8.40
C ILE A 196 4.02 -17.79 -7.80
N ASP A 197 3.88 -18.96 -8.43
CA ASP A 197 3.00 -20.04 -7.99
C ASP A 197 3.33 -20.49 -6.56
N ASP A 198 4.61 -20.74 -6.27
CA ASP A 198 5.08 -21.15 -4.95
C ASP A 198 4.78 -20.08 -3.89
N THR A 199 4.91 -18.79 -4.24
CA THR A 199 4.64 -17.69 -3.32
C THR A 199 3.14 -17.52 -3.08
N ILE A 200 2.33 -17.60 -4.14
CA ILE A 200 0.86 -17.51 -4.03
C ILE A 200 0.29 -18.66 -3.22
N ALA A 201 0.84 -19.87 -3.34
CA ALA A 201 0.43 -21.00 -2.51
C ALA A 201 0.60 -20.71 -1.01
N GLN A 202 1.69 -20.05 -0.62
CA GLN A 202 1.93 -19.64 0.77
C GLN A 202 0.95 -18.54 1.22
N VAL A 203 0.69 -17.55 0.36
CA VAL A 203 -0.29 -16.49 0.64
C VAL A 203 -1.69 -17.08 0.84
N ARG A 204 -2.12 -17.99 -0.04
CA ARG A 204 -3.41 -18.68 0.08
C ARG A 204 -3.50 -19.51 1.35
N GLN A 205 -2.43 -20.23 1.71
CA GLN A 205 -2.41 -20.98 2.96
C GLN A 205 -2.63 -20.09 4.19
N ALA A 206 -2.04 -18.88 4.21
CA ALA A 206 -2.25 -17.94 5.29
C ALA A 206 -3.66 -17.33 5.28
N ALA A 207 -4.24 -17.06 4.11
CA ALA A 207 -5.62 -16.59 4.01
C ALA A 207 -6.60 -17.68 4.49
N ASP A 208 -6.41 -18.92 4.04
CA ASP A 208 -7.27 -20.07 4.38
C ASP A 208 -7.20 -20.44 5.87
N SER A 209 -6.06 -20.22 6.53
CA SER A 209 -5.93 -20.45 7.98
C SER A 209 -6.49 -19.30 8.82
N GLY A 210 -6.89 -18.17 8.22
CA GLY A 210 -7.32 -16.97 8.92
C GLY A 210 -6.19 -16.18 9.57
N ASP A 211 -4.94 -16.48 9.22
CA ASP A 211 -3.73 -15.77 9.66
C ASP A 211 -3.72 -14.33 9.13
N VAL A 212 -4.26 -14.14 7.91
CA VAL A 212 -4.43 -12.85 7.25
C VAL A 212 -5.86 -12.76 6.71
N GLU A 213 -6.41 -11.56 6.67
CA GLU A 213 -7.75 -11.30 6.13
C GLU A 213 -7.73 -10.44 4.86
N HIS A 214 -6.54 -9.97 4.49
CA HIS A 214 -6.33 -9.04 3.38
C HIS A 214 -4.98 -9.30 2.69
N ILE A 215 -4.85 -9.01 1.39
CA ILE A 215 -3.57 -9.09 0.65
C ILE A 215 -3.13 -7.70 0.21
N SER A 216 -1.92 -7.29 0.59
CA SER A 216 -1.30 -6.04 0.16
C SER A 216 -0.17 -6.33 -0.83
N VAL A 217 -0.32 -5.85 -2.06
CA VAL A 217 0.58 -6.23 -3.16
C VAL A 217 1.56 -5.10 -3.51
N PHE A 218 2.85 -5.42 -3.42
CA PHE A 218 3.98 -4.57 -3.78
C PHE A 218 4.80 -5.28 -4.86
N ALA A 219 4.54 -5.00 -6.14
CA ALA A 219 5.09 -5.78 -7.24
C ALA A 219 5.83 -4.93 -8.28
N ILE A 220 7.11 -5.25 -8.54
CA ILE A 220 7.87 -4.69 -9.67
C ILE A 220 8.41 -5.84 -10.52
N ALA A 221 7.86 -5.99 -11.72
CA ALA A 221 8.31 -6.97 -12.71
C ALA A 221 7.89 -6.55 -14.12
N PRO A 222 8.40 -7.22 -15.17
CA PRO A 222 7.86 -7.09 -16.52
C PRO A 222 6.34 -7.31 -16.54
N VAL A 223 5.66 -6.56 -17.41
CA VAL A 223 4.19 -6.55 -17.54
C VAL A 223 3.58 -7.95 -17.59
N PRO A 224 4.12 -8.93 -18.35
CA PRO A 224 3.53 -10.26 -18.40
C PRO A 224 3.53 -11.00 -17.06
N LEU A 225 4.57 -10.83 -16.23
CA LEU A 225 4.61 -11.44 -14.89
C LEU A 225 3.64 -10.76 -13.93
N LEU A 226 3.40 -9.46 -14.08
CA LEU A 226 2.41 -8.74 -13.28
C LEU A 226 0.99 -9.16 -13.64
N VAL A 227 0.70 -9.32 -14.93
CA VAL A 227 -0.57 -9.91 -15.40
C VAL A 227 -0.73 -11.34 -14.88
N TYR A 228 0.34 -12.15 -14.94
CA TYR A 228 0.34 -13.52 -14.40
C TYR A 228 0.07 -13.55 -12.89
N LEU A 229 0.73 -12.68 -12.13
CA LEU A 229 0.49 -12.49 -10.70
C LEU A 229 -0.97 -12.11 -10.45
N GLY A 230 -1.48 -11.11 -11.18
CA GLY A 230 -2.87 -10.64 -11.07
C GLY A 230 -3.88 -11.75 -11.29
N TRP A 231 -3.70 -12.58 -12.31
CA TRP A 231 -4.58 -13.71 -12.60
C TRP A 231 -4.67 -14.71 -11.43
N HIS A 232 -3.65 -14.79 -10.58
CA HIS A 232 -3.64 -15.62 -9.37
C HIS A 232 -4.34 -15.02 -8.15
N LEU A 233 -4.51 -13.70 -8.13
CA LEU A 233 -5.19 -12.97 -7.07
C LEU A 233 -6.69 -12.92 -7.40
N ASP A 234 -7.43 -13.90 -6.87
CA ASP A 234 -8.89 -13.95 -7.02
C ASP A 234 -9.59 -12.90 -6.13
N ASP A 235 -10.92 -12.84 -6.23
CA ASP A 235 -11.74 -11.87 -5.48
C ASP A 235 -12.21 -12.42 -4.11
N LYS A 236 -11.70 -13.58 -3.65
CA LYS A 236 -12.12 -14.16 -2.37
C LYS A 236 -11.49 -13.46 -1.19
N THR A 237 -10.24 -13.07 -1.33
CA THR A 237 -9.51 -12.32 -0.29
C THR A 237 -9.41 -10.86 -0.71
N PRO A 238 -9.92 -9.92 0.10
CA PRO A 238 -9.74 -8.49 -0.14
C PRO A 238 -8.28 -8.17 -0.47
N THR A 239 -8.04 -7.52 -1.60
CA THR A 239 -6.71 -7.27 -2.12
C THR A 239 -6.56 -5.79 -2.47
N ARG A 240 -5.48 -5.17 -1.99
CA ARG A 240 -5.10 -3.79 -2.33
C ARG A 240 -3.76 -3.76 -3.04
N LEU A 241 -3.69 -3.03 -4.14
CA LEU A 241 -2.49 -2.86 -4.95
C LEU A 241 -1.82 -1.53 -4.59
N PHE A 242 -0.50 -1.55 -4.41
CA PHE A 242 0.29 -0.35 -4.12
C PHE A 242 1.19 0.00 -5.30
N GLN A 243 1.21 1.28 -5.67
CA GLN A 243 1.96 1.79 -6.81
C GLN A 243 3.31 2.35 -6.34
N LYS A 244 4.42 1.94 -6.97
CA LYS A 244 5.71 2.60 -6.80
C LYS A 244 5.70 3.90 -7.58
N HIS A 245 5.80 5.02 -6.89
CA HIS A 245 5.98 6.34 -7.51
C HIS A 245 7.47 6.61 -7.76
N ARG A 246 7.79 7.39 -8.79
CA ARG A 246 9.17 7.80 -9.08
C ARG A 246 9.70 8.80 -8.06
N ASP A 247 8.80 9.57 -7.47
CA ASP A 247 9.09 10.42 -6.32
C ASP A 247 9.39 9.55 -5.09
N GLN A 248 10.54 9.78 -4.49
CA GLN A 248 11.00 9.05 -3.31
C GLN A 248 10.24 9.44 -2.04
N PHE A 249 9.66 10.64 -1.98
CA PHE A 249 8.87 11.09 -0.83
C PHE A 249 7.50 10.40 -0.76
N ILE A 250 6.92 10.05 -1.92
CA ILE A 250 5.65 9.31 -2.01
C ILE A 250 5.88 7.80 -1.82
N GLY A 251 6.99 7.28 -2.36
CA GLY A 251 7.36 5.88 -2.13
C GLY A 251 6.41 4.90 -2.82
N TRP A 252 5.64 4.17 -2.00
CA TRP A 252 4.61 3.19 -2.40
C TRP A 252 3.18 3.61 -2.03
N SER A 253 3.02 4.80 -1.45
CA SER A 253 1.72 5.34 -1.07
C SER A 253 1.06 5.99 -2.27
N TRP A 254 -0.28 6.00 -2.32
CA TRP A 254 -1.01 6.78 -3.31
C TRP A 254 -0.91 8.27 -3.00
N SER A 255 -0.85 9.11 -4.06
CA SER A 255 -0.96 10.55 -3.94
C SER A 255 -2.42 10.98 -4.02
N ASN A 256 -2.85 11.83 -3.10
CA ASN A 256 -4.17 12.49 -3.16
C ASN A 256 -4.05 13.95 -3.62
N GLN A 257 -2.94 14.32 -4.25
CA GLN A 257 -2.68 15.72 -4.67
C GLN A 257 -3.29 16.04 -6.05
N ASP A 258 -3.34 15.05 -6.94
CA ASP A 258 -3.82 15.22 -8.32
C ASP A 258 -5.24 14.65 -8.47
N ASP A 259 -5.99 15.18 -9.44
CA ASP A 259 -7.31 14.67 -9.78
C ASP A 259 -7.24 13.24 -10.36
N PRO A 260 -8.24 12.37 -10.08
CA PRO A 260 -8.29 11.05 -10.69
C PRO A 260 -8.44 11.10 -12.21
N VAL A 261 -7.66 10.25 -12.88
CA VAL A 261 -7.77 10.00 -14.32
C VAL A 261 -8.91 9.04 -14.66
N ASP A 262 -9.70 9.40 -15.67
CA ASP A 262 -10.72 8.56 -16.31
C ASP A 262 -10.20 7.88 -17.58
N PHE A 263 -10.81 6.74 -17.91
CA PHE A 263 -10.43 5.91 -19.05
C PHE A 263 -11.62 5.71 -19.99
N GLU A 264 -11.31 5.50 -21.26
CA GLU A 264 -12.31 5.19 -22.28
C GLU A 264 -11.94 3.92 -23.05
N ILE A 265 -12.95 3.33 -23.70
CA ILE A 265 -12.81 2.12 -24.50
C ILE A 265 -12.94 2.50 -25.98
N VAL A 266 -11.93 2.14 -26.78
CA VAL A 266 -11.98 2.19 -28.24
C VAL A 266 -12.03 0.78 -28.78
N ALA A 267 -13.14 0.41 -29.42
CA ALA A 267 -13.37 -0.96 -29.87
C ALA A 267 -13.60 -1.05 -31.38
N SER A 268 -13.12 -2.15 -31.95
CA SER A 268 -13.48 -2.57 -33.30
C SER A 268 -14.95 -2.96 -33.36
N LYS A 269 -15.52 -2.94 -34.56
CA LYS A 269 -16.92 -3.34 -34.76
C LYS A 269 -17.11 -4.82 -34.42
N HIS A 270 -18.32 -5.17 -33.97
CA HIS A 270 -18.75 -6.54 -33.72
C HIS A 270 -18.46 -7.45 -34.93
N ASP A 271 -17.83 -8.59 -34.66
CA ASP A 271 -17.44 -9.58 -35.66
C ASP A 271 -17.51 -11.01 -35.09
N VAL A 272 -18.56 -11.74 -35.43
CA VAL A 272 -18.76 -13.12 -34.99
C VAL A 272 -17.78 -14.11 -35.63
N SER A 273 -17.08 -13.73 -36.69
CA SER A 273 -16.13 -14.61 -37.38
C SER A 273 -14.74 -14.57 -36.75
N ALA A 274 -14.46 -13.56 -35.91
CA ALA A 274 -13.17 -13.40 -35.25
C ALA A 274 -12.89 -14.56 -34.28
N THR A 275 -11.73 -15.20 -34.48
CA THR A 275 -11.24 -16.27 -33.59
C THR A 275 -10.23 -15.77 -32.57
N ASP A 276 -9.65 -14.60 -32.80
CA ASP A 276 -8.62 -14.00 -31.97
C ASP A 276 -8.98 -12.52 -31.77
N VAL A 277 -8.79 -12.00 -30.55
CA VAL A 277 -9.08 -10.59 -30.19
C VAL A 277 -7.86 -9.99 -29.49
N ALA A 278 -7.47 -8.78 -29.89
CA ALA A 278 -6.41 -8.03 -29.24
C ALA A 278 -6.98 -7.08 -28.18
N LEU A 279 -6.63 -7.33 -26.92
CA LEU A 279 -6.94 -6.48 -25.78
C LEU A 279 -5.73 -5.58 -25.50
N VAL A 280 -5.91 -4.27 -25.63
CA VAL A 280 -4.83 -3.30 -25.56
C VAL A 280 -4.99 -2.41 -24.35
N CYS A 281 -3.92 -2.25 -23.57
CA CYS A 281 -3.84 -1.33 -22.44
C CYS A 281 -2.75 -0.29 -22.74
N ALA A 282 -3.14 0.92 -23.09
CA ALA A 282 -2.24 1.97 -23.58
C ALA A 282 -2.17 3.14 -22.58
N LEU A 283 -1.56 2.93 -21.40
CA LEU A 283 -1.61 3.90 -20.29
C LEU A 283 -0.29 4.64 -20.07
N THR A 284 0.86 3.99 -20.29
CA THR A 284 2.18 4.64 -20.13
C THR A 284 2.76 5.19 -21.42
N SER A 285 2.34 4.64 -22.56
CA SER A 285 2.68 5.11 -23.90
C SER A 285 1.68 4.56 -24.90
N GLU A 286 1.57 5.20 -26.06
CA GLU A 286 0.75 4.69 -27.17
C GLU A 286 1.26 3.32 -27.65
N VAL A 287 0.32 2.42 -27.96
CA VAL A 287 0.63 1.09 -28.47
C VAL A 287 0.38 1.07 -29.99
N SER A 288 1.44 1.25 -30.76
CA SER A 288 1.34 1.22 -32.23
C SER A 288 1.00 -0.17 -32.76
N ARG A 289 -0.01 -0.25 -33.65
CA ARG A 289 -0.35 -1.47 -34.41
C ARG A 289 0.83 -2.05 -35.20
N ALA A 290 1.81 -1.22 -35.61
CA ALA A 290 2.99 -1.69 -36.31
C ALA A 290 3.91 -2.57 -35.43
N ALA A 291 3.80 -2.45 -34.10
CA ALA A 291 4.54 -3.26 -33.14
C ALA A 291 3.79 -4.55 -32.76
N PHE A 292 2.57 -4.75 -33.27
CA PHE A 292 1.77 -5.92 -32.93
C PHE A 292 2.44 -7.20 -33.46
N PRO A 293 2.28 -8.32 -32.73
CA PRO A 293 2.62 -9.63 -33.25
C PRO A 293 1.88 -9.90 -34.57
N SER A 294 2.53 -10.60 -35.50
CA SER A 294 1.91 -11.01 -36.77
C SER A 294 0.62 -11.79 -36.58
N ALA A 295 0.54 -12.63 -35.54
CA ALA A 295 -0.66 -13.38 -35.18
C ALA A 295 -1.87 -12.51 -34.84
N THR A 296 -1.68 -11.23 -34.55
CA THR A 296 -2.73 -10.27 -34.16
C THR A 296 -2.90 -9.13 -35.14
N ALA A 297 -2.22 -9.16 -36.29
CA ALA A 297 -2.22 -8.05 -37.24
C ALA A 297 -3.63 -7.71 -37.75
N ASP A 298 -4.44 -8.74 -38.01
CA ASP A 298 -5.81 -8.63 -38.52
C ASP A 298 -6.88 -8.84 -37.43
N ALA A 299 -6.47 -9.07 -36.18
CA ALA A 299 -7.40 -9.29 -35.08
C ALA A 299 -8.17 -8.00 -34.75
N PRO A 300 -9.49 -8.08 -34.45
CA PRO A 300 -10.21 -6.98 -33.84
C PRO A 300 -9.53 -6.53 -32.55
N VAL A 301 -9.49 -5.22 -32.34
CA VAL A 301 -8.90 -4.58 -31.16
C VAL A 301 -9.98 -4.02 -30.26
N ILE A 302 -9.82 -4.22 -28.95
CA ILE A 302 -10.44 -3.43 -27.89
C ILE A 302 -9.31 -2.78 -27.09
N GLU A 303 -9.29 -1.46 -27.05
CA GLU A 303 -8.26 -0.67 -26.41
C GLU A 303 -8.84 0.14 -25.25
N VAL A 304 -8.20 0.07 -24.09
CA VAL A 304 -8.43 0.98 -22.96
C VAL A 304 -7.30 1.98 -22.90
N ARG A 305 -7.66 3.26 -22.90
CA ARG A 305 -6.75 4.40 -22.91
C ARG A 305 -7.28 5.55 -22.04
N PRO A 306 -6.44 6.51 -21.63
CA PRO A 306 -6.92 7.65 -20.85
C PRO A 306 -7.86 8.53 -21.69
N ALA A 307 -8.92 9.05 -21.08
CA ALA A 307 -9.99 9.74 -21.80
C ALA A 307 -9.65 11.20 -22.16
N SER A 308 -8.94 11.90 -21.28
CA SER A 308 -8.76 13.35 -21.35
C SER A 308 -7.32 13.81 -21.55
N GLU A 309 -6.35 12.89 -21.47
CA GLU A 309 -4.92 13.20 -21.52
C GLU A 309 -4.12 12.10 -22.22
N PRO A 310 -2.91 12.38 -22.75
CA PRO A 310 -2.11 11.35 -23.39
C PRO A 310 -1.56 10.32 -22.38
N PRO A 311 -1.28 9.09 -22.81
CA PRO A 311 -0.60 8.10 -21.99
C PRO A 311 0.71 8.62 -21.41
N GLY A 312 0.99 8.30 -20.14
CA GLY A 312 2.17 8.80 -19.44
C GLY A 312 2.62 7.93 -18.27
N PRO A 313 3.92 7.98 -17.90
CA PRO A 313 4.48 7.13 -16.84
C PRO A 313 4.01 7.51 -15.42
N THR A 314 3.32 8.64 -15.26
CA THR A 314 2.82 9.18 -13.98
C THR A 314 1.30 9.13 -13.87
N LEU A 315 0.61 8.56 -14.86
CA LEU A 315 -0.86 8.57 -14.98
C LEU A 315 -1.59 7.97 -13.77
N LEU A 316 -1.02 6.95 -13.14
CA LEU A 316 -1.59 6.33 -11.93
C LEU A 316 -0.93 6.91 -10.68
N SER A 317 -1.13 8.21 -10.42
CA SER A 317 -0.71 8.85 -9.17
C SER A 317 -1.74 8.66 -8.04
N HIS A 318 -3.03 8.57 -8.39
CA HIS A 318 -4.16 8.50 -7.48
C HIS A 318 -4.83 7.10 -7.47
N GLU A 319 -5.25 6.60 -6.31
CA GLU A 319 -5.84 5.25 -6.18
C GLU A 319 -7.15 5.11 -6.96
N GLN A 320 -7.99 6.15 -6.92
CA GLN A 320 -9.22 6.21 -7.72
C GLN A 320 -8.97 6.04 -9.23
N SER A 321 -7.82 6.47 -9.77
CA SER A 321 -7.51 6.23 -11.20
C SER A 321 -7.31 4.75 -11.49
N LEU A 322 -6.73 3.99 -10.56
CA LEU A 322 -6.67 2.52 -10.69
C LEU A 322 -8.07 1.91 -10.66
N ALA A 323 -8.97 2.42 -9.82
CA ALA A 323 -10.36 1.97 -9.77
C ALA A 323 -11.11 2.28 -11.08
N ASN A 324 -10.96 3.49 -11.62
CA ASN A 324 -11.57 3.90 -12.88
C ASN A 324 -11.03 3.06 -14.05
N PHE A 325 -9.72 2.76 -14.06
CA PHE A 325 -9.13 1.82 -15.00
C PHE A 325 -9.73 0.41 -14.85
N ALA A 326 -9.84 -0.09 -13.63
CA ALA A 326 -10.38 -1.43 -13.36
C ALA A 326 -11.81 -1.60 -13.88
N GLU A 327 -12.65 -0.56 -13.70
CA GLU A 327 -14.01 -0.53 -14.22
C GLU A 327 -14.02 -0.63 -15.76
N GLN A 328 -13.27 0.25 -16.43
CA GLN A 328 -13.21 0.29 -17.90
C GLN A 328 -12.56 -0.98 -18.48
N TRP A 329 -11.58 -1.55 -17.79
CA TRP A 329 -10.97 -2.81 -18.19
C TRP A 329 -11.97 -3.97 -18.12
N ARG A 330 -12.75 -4.10 -17.03
CA ARG A 330 -13.81 -5.12 -16.96
C ARG A 330 -14.89 -4.90 -18.04
N ALA A 331 -15.26 -3.66 -18.31
CA ALA A 331 -16.20 -3.33 -19.38
C ALA A 331 -15.63 -3.69 -20.77
N ALA A 332 -14.32 -3.51 -21.00
CA ALA A 332 -13.63 -3.93 -22.22
C ALA A 332 -13.64 -5.46 -22.39
N LEU A 333 -13.44 -6.23 -21.31
CA LEU A 333 -13.54 -7.69 -21.35
C LEU A 333 -14.98 -8.15 -21.68
N ALA A 334 -15.99 -7.56 -21.04
CA ALA A 334 -17.39 -7.84 -21.33
C ALA A 334 -17.76 -7.48 -22.78
N MET A 335 -17.20 -6.39 -23.31
CA MET A 335 -17.36 -6.02 -24.71
C MET A 335 -16.69 -7.04 -25.65
N ALA A 336 -15.53 -7.59 -25.27
CA ALA A 336 -14.85 -8.63 -26.05
C ALA A 336 -15.74 -9.88 -26.20
N GLU A 337 -16.37 -10.32 -25.12
CA GLU A 337 -17.31 -11.44 -25.12
C GLU A 337 -18.54 -11.16 -26.00
N ALA A 338 -19.11 -9.96 -25.88
CA ALA A 338 -20.31 -9.59 -26.61
C ALA A 338 -20.05 -9.37 -28.12
N TYR A 339 -18.92 -8.78 -28.48
CA TYR A 339 -18.61 -8.40 -29.86
C TYR A 339 -17.96 -9.52 -30.66
N PHE A 340 -17.27 -10.43 -29.98
CA PHE A 340 -16.48 -11.50 -30.60
C PHE A 340 -16.76 -12.85 -29.91
N PRO A 341 -18.02 -13.33 -29.90
CA PRO A 341 -18.44 -14.50 -29.10
C PRO A 341 -17.77 -15.83 -29.51
N ASN A 342 -17.18 -15.91 -30.71
CA ASN A 342 -16.47 -17.09 -31.20
C ASN A 342 -14.94 -16.99 -31.03
N ALA A 343 -14.46 -15.96 -30.33
CA ALA A 343 -13.04 -15.81 -30.04
C ALA A 343 -12.55 -16.98 -29.17
N LYS A 344 -11.53 -17.69 -29.67
CA LYS A 344 -10.88 -18.83 -29.01
C LYS A 344 -9.63 -18.42 -28.25
N ARG A 345 -9.13 -17.20 -28.50
CA ARG A 345 -7.94 -16.66 -27.85
C ARG A 345 -8.04 -15.15 -27.74
N TRP A 346 -7.60 -14.63 -26.61
CA TRP A 346 -7.33 -13.20 -26.46
C TRP A 346 -5.84 -12.93 -26.41
N HIS A 347 -5.44 -11.76 -26.89
CA HIS A 347 -4.05 -11.30 -26.92
C HIS A 347 -3.94 -10.03 -26.12
N LEU A 348 -3.29 -10.09 -24.95
CA LEU A 348 -3.12 -8.95 -24.08
C LEU A 348 -1.80 -8.23 -24.38
N ILE A 349 -1.92 -7.04 -24.96
CA ILE A 349 -0.81 -6.16 -25.33
C ILE A 349 -0.88 -4.93 -24.44
N ALA A 350 0.07 -4.79 -23.52
CA ALA A 350 0.00 -3.74 -22.50
C ALA A 350 1.26 -2.87 -22.48
N SER A 351 1.02 -1.58 -22.32
CA SER A 351 1.95 -0.53 -21.93
C SER A 351 1.33 0.17 -20.72
N ALA A 352 1.51 -0.41 -19.54
CA ALA A 352 0.78 -0.02 -18.34
C ALA A 352 1.70 0.10 -17.11
N PRO A 353 1.31 0.89 -16.09
CA PRO A 353 1.98 0.87 -14.80
C PRO A 353 1.83 -0.48 -14.11
N ILE A 354 2.58 -0.67 -13.03
CA ILE A 354 2.66 -1.97 -12.34
C ILE A 354 1.29 -2.42 -11.80
N THR A 355 0.52 -1.51 -11.20
CA THR A 355 -0.77 -1.83 -10.58
C THR A 355 -1.85 -2.15 -11.62
N ALA A 356 -1.95 -1.36 -12.70
CA ALA A 356 -2.86 -1.67 -13.80
C ALA A 356 -2.51 -2.99 -14.50
N SER A 357 -1.24 -3.37 -14.57
CA SER A 357 -0.83 -4.67 -15.13
C SER A 357 -1.32 -5.84 -14.26
N VAL A 358 -1.23 -5.71 -12.93
CA VAL A 358 -1.78 -6.69 -11.99
C VAL A 358 -3.30 -6.71 -12.08
N GLU A 359 -3.97 -5.55 -12.08
CA GLU A 359 -5.42 -5.45 -12.19
C GLU A 359 -5.95 -6.05 -13.50
N ALA A 360 -5.23 -5.86 -14.60
CA ALA A 360 -5.59 -6.43 -15.89
C ALA A 360 -5.62 -7.97 -15.85
N GLY A 361 -4.70 -8.58 -15.10
CA GLY A 361 -4.70 -10.02 -14.84
C GLY A 361 -5.83 -10.47 -13.91
N ARG A 362 -6.10 -9.72 -12.83
CA ARG A 362 -7.16 -10.02 -11.85
C ARG A 362 -8.54 -10.08 -12.49
N ALA A 363 -8.80 -9.20 -13.46
CA ALA A 363 -10.09 -9.13 -14.16
C ALA A 363 -10.38 -10.34 -15.07
N ILE A 364 -9.39 -11.21 -15.35
CA ILE A 364 -9.59 -12.39 -16.19
C ILE A 364 -10.29 -13.49 -15.40
N MET A 365 -11.57 -13.73 -15.72
CA MET A 365 -12.38 -14.78 -15.12
C MET A 365 -11.97 -16.18 -15.60
N ARG A 366 -11.54 -17.00 -14.64
CA ARG A 366 -11.20 -18.42 -14.85
C ARG A 366 -12.43 -19.19 -15.34
N ASP A 367 -12.20 -20.15 -16.23
CA ASP A 367 -13.24 -21.02 -16.83
C ASP A 367 -14.33 -20.30 -17.66
N VAL A 368 -14.34 -18.96 -17.72
CA VAL A 368 -15.27 -18.15 -18.52
C VAL A 368 -14.59 -17.58 -19.75
N HIS A 369 -13.52 -16.80 -19.56
CA HIS A 369 -12.79 -16.21 -20.67
C HIS A 369 -11.97 -17.26 -21.44
N PRO A 370 -11.62 -17.02 -22.72
CA PRO A 370 -10.70 -17.88 -23.44
C PRO A 370 -9.26 -17.75 -22.89
N PRO A 371 -8.33 -18.64 -23.31
CA PRO A 371 -6.91 -18.48 -23.04
C PRO A 371 -6.40 -17.11 -23.51
N VAL A 372 -5.57 -16.46 -22.69
CA VAL A 372 -5.04 -15.12 -22.97
C VAL A 372 -3.53 -15.20 -23.13
N THR A 373 -3.05 -14.95 -24.35
CA THR A 373 -1.61 -14.83 -24.62
C THR A 373 -1.14 -13.43 -24.24
N VAL A 374 -0.09 -13.36 -23.42
CA VAL A 374 0.45 -12.11 -22.88
C VAL A 374 1.82 -11.83 -23.49
N TYR A 375 2.07 -10.55 -23.79
CA TYR A 375 3.18 -10.12 -24.61
C TYR A 375 4.18 -9.23 -23.86
N GLU A 376 5.47 -9.51 -24.05
CA GLU A 376 6.56 -8.64 -23.60
C GLU A 376 6.94 -7.65 -24.70
N ARG A 377 7.15 -6.39 -24.31
CA ARG A 377 7.68 -5.36 -25.23
C ARG A 377 9.18 -5.53 -25.41
N THR A 378 9.60 -5.82 -26.65
CA THR A 378 11.01 -5.79 -27.08
C THR A 378 11.39 -4.39 -27.59
N ASP A 379 12.52 -4.23 -28.28
CA ASP A 379 12.94 -2.91 -28.80
C ASP A 379 12.01 -2.41 -29.92
N SER A 380 11.47 -3.31 -30.75
CA SER A 380 10.63 -2.94 -31.92
C SER A 380 9.25 -3.59 -31.99
N ALA A 381 8.99 -4.65 -31.24
CA ALA A 381 7.74 -5.41 -31.33
C ALA A 381 7.30 -6.01 -29.99
N TYR A 382 6.08 -6.54 -29.95
CA TYR A 382 5.58 -7.36 -28.86
C TYR A 382 5.79 -8.85 -29.16
N GLN A 383 6.37 -9.58 -28.20
CA GLN A 383 6.64 -11.01 -28.32
C GLN A 383 5.79 -11.80 -27.33
N ALA A 384 5.12 -12.86 -27.80
CA ALA A 384 4.36 -13.75 -26.92
C ALA A 384 5.33 -14.46 -25.96
N VAL A 385 5.04 -14.41 -24.66
CA VAL A 385 5.94 -14.97 -23.64
C VAL A 385 5.27 -15.93 -22.66
N LEU A 386 3.97 -15.76 -22.40
CA LEU A 386 3.19 -16.68 -21.57
C LEU A 386 1.72 -16.66 -21.96
N THR A 387 0.98 -17.67 -21.50
CA THR A 387 -0.47 -17.75 -21.63
C THR A 387 -1.08 -17.95 -20.25
N ILE A 388 -2.07 -17.13 -19.90
CA ILE A 388 -2.92 -17.35 -18.71
C ILE A 388 -4.25 -17.97 -19.14
N ASN A 389 -4.97 -18.53 -18.18
CA ASN A 389 -6.30 -19.10 -18.41
C ASN A 389 -6.32 -20.21 -19.49
N ASN A 390 -5.22 -20.95 -19.62
CA ASN A 390 -5.20 -22.14 -20.47
C ASN A 390 -5.93 -23.29 -19.77
N GLN A 391 -6.71 -24.07 -20.52
CA GLN A 391 -7.49 -25.19 -19.96
C GLN A 391 -6.61 -26.28 -19.31
N ASP A 392 -5.33 -26.32 -19.67
CA ASP A 392 -4.34 -27.27 -19.12
C ASP A 392 -3.79 -26.88 -17.73
N TYR A 393 -4.05 -25.67 -17.20
CA TYR A 393 -3.57 -25.27 -15.87
C TYR A 393 -4.30 -25.99 -14.71
N LYS A 394 -5.21 -26.94 -15.02
CA LYS A 394 -5.91 -27.78 -14.03
C LYS A 394 -5.02 -28.91 -13.49
N ILE A 395 -3.87 -28.61 -12.90
CA ILE A 395 -3.14 -29.58 -12.06
C ILE A 395 -2.52 -28.84 -10.87
N GLY A 396 -3.15 -28.95 -9.68
CA GLY A 396 -2.56 -28.44 -8.44
C GLY A 396 -3.49 -28.32 -7.23
N ALA A 397 -4.82 -28.42 -7.39
CA ALA A 397 -5.76 -28.29 -6.28
C ALA A 397 -6.80 -29.43 -6.26
N VAL A 398 -6.34 -30.66 -5.99
CA VAL A 398 -7.20 -31.70 -5.41
C VAL A 398 -6.32 -32.54 -4.47
N HIS A 399 -6.30 -32.20 -3.19
CA HIS A 399 -6.03 -33.22 -2.18
C HIS A 399 -7.35 -33.93 -1.91
N PRO A 400 -7.48 -35.24 -2.21
CA PRO A 400 -8.64 -35.99 -1.73
C PRO A 400 -8.50 -36.13 -0.21
N CYS A 401 -9.47 -35.61 0.54
CA CYS A 401 -9.67 -36.01 1.93
C CYS A 401 -9.76 -37.53 1.99
N VAL A 402 -8.79 -38.16 2.65
CA VAL A 402 -8.89 -39.56 3.05
C VAL A 402 -9.77 -39.59 4.32
N PRO A 403 -10.86 -40.38 4.35
CA PRO A 403 -11.63 -40.56 5.57
C PRO A 403 -10.86 -41.49 6.51
N GLY A 404 -10.60 -41.01 7.73
CA GLY A 404 -10.09 -41.80 8.86
C GLY A 404 -11.02 -41.65 10.04
#